data_AF-A0A842LRJ7-F1
#
_entry.id   AF-A0A842LRJ7-F1
#
_cell.length_a   1.000
_cell.length_b   1.000
_cell.length_c   1.000
_cell.angle_alpha   90.00
_cell.angle_beta   90.00
_cell.angle_gamma   90.00
#
_symmetry.space_group_name_H-M   'P 1'
#
loop_
_entity.id
_entity.type
_entity.pdbx_description
1 polymer ?
#
loop_
_entity_poly.entity_id
_entity_poly.type
_entity_poly.pdbx_seq_one_letter_code
_entity_poly.pdbx_strand_id
1 'polypeptide(L)' 'MEFMAEHRQEDVAVVVPVYNEEKTVAGVIESLLDRGYRVIAVDDGSRDSTPEILAGIASEREGLSVYTHVIN' A
#
# COMPACT_ATOMS: atom_id res chain seq x y z
N MET A 1 -18.06 -3.65 33.01
CA MET A 1 -18.53 -3.89 31.63
C MET A 1 -17.64 -3.07 30.74
N GLU A 2 -16.55 -3.67 30.29
CA GLU A 2 -15.56 -3.02 29.44
C GLU A 2 -16.01 -3.26 28.00
N PHE A 3 -16.41 -2.19 27.32
CA PHE A 3 -16.85 -2.25 25.93
C PHE A 3 -15.58 -2.38 25.07
N MET A 4 -15.13 -3.62 24.84
CA MET A 4 -14.05 -3.87 23.87
C MET A 4 -14.59 -3.52 22.50
N ALA A 5 -14.19 -2.35 21.97
CA ALA A 5 -14.50 -1.99 20.60
C ALA A 5 -13.95 -3.10 19.69
N GLU A 6 -14.85 -3.77 18.98
CA GLU A 6 -14.49 -4.78 17.99
C GLU A 6 -13.88 -4.03 16.80
N HIS A 7 -12.55 -4.03 16.69
CA HIS A 7 -11.85 -3.33 15.60
C HIS A 7 -12.02 -4.16 14.35
N ARG A 8 -12.82 -3.64 13.42
CA ARG A 8 -13.07 -4.30 12.15
C ARG A 8 -11.83 -4.13 11.28
N GLN A 9 -11.57 -5.07 10.39
CA GLN A 9 -10.36 -5.00 9.58
C GLN A 9 -10.30 -3.74 8.70
N GLU A 10 -11.47 -3.22 8.30
CA GLU A 10 -11.61 -1.93 7.64
C GLU A 10 -11.14 -0.70 8.46
N ASP A 11 -11.00 -0.82 9.79
CA ASP A 11 -10.51 0.26 10.66
C ASP A 11 -8.98 0.39 10.65
N VAL A 12 -8.28 -0.60 10.07
CA VAL A 12 -6.82 -0.65 10.04
C VAL A 12 -6.31 -0.29 8.65
N ALA A 13 -5.45 0.74 8.59
CA ALA A 13 -4.69 1.07 7.40
C ALA A 13 -3.21 0.66 7.57
N VAL A 14 -2.63 0.06 6.54
CA VAL A 14 -1.21 -0.33 6.49
C VAL A 14 -0.46 0.67 5.62
N VAL A 15 0.54 1.34 6.19
CA VAL A 15 1.43 2.24 5.45
C VAL A 15 2.69 1.48 5.05
N VAL A 16 3.02 1.50 3.77
CA VAL A 16 4.18 0.81 3.19
C VAL A 16 5.10 1.84 2.54
N PRO A 17 6.23 2.20 3.15
CA PRO A 17 7.25 3.00 2.48
C PRO A 17 7.92 2.14 1.39
N VAL A 18 8.19 2.73 0.23
CA VAL A 18 8.73 2.03 -0.92
C VAL A 18 9.85 2.86 -1.56
N TYR A 19 10.98 2.24 -1.88
CA TYR A 19 12.08 2.85 -2.62
C TYR A 19 12.88 1.79 -3.39
N ASN A 20 12.79 1.80 -4.72
CA ASN A 20 13.45 0.84 -5.60
C ASN A 20 13.18 -0.65 -5.27
N GLU A 21 11.90 -1.01 -5.15
CA GLU A 21 11.43 -2.33 -4.73
C GLU A 21 10.69 -3.07 -5.87
N GLU A 22 11.08 -2.86 -7.13
CA GLU A 22 10.37 -3.41 -8.31
C GLU A 22 10.16 -4.94 -8.28
N LYS A 23 10.99 -5.67 -7.53
CA LYS A 23 10.95 -7.13 -7.41
C LYS A 23 10.00 -7.65 -6.34
N THR A 24 9.61 -6.80 -5.38
CA THR A 24 8.93 -7.22 -4.15
C THR A 24 7.62 -6.48 -3.94
N VAL A 25 7.52 -5.23 -4.40
CA VAL A 25 6.41 -4.32 -4.11
C VAL A 25 5.05 -4.91 -4.49
N ALA A 26 4.94 -5.55 -5.66
CA ALA A 26 3.67 -6.14 -6.11
C ALA A 26 3.15 -7.20 -5.11
N GLY A 27 3.98 -8.18 -4.75
CA GLY A 27 3.57 -9.26 -3.86
C GLY A 27 3.22 -8.79 -2.45
N VAL A 28 3.93 -7.77 -1.94
CA VAL A 28 3.62 -7.17 -0.63
C VAL A 28 2.27 -6.47 -0.65
N ILE A 29 2.03 -5.61 -1.65
CA ILE A 29 0.79 -4.83 -1.77
C ILE A 29 -0.40 -5.75 -2.01
N GLU A 30 -0.30 -6.68 -2.96
CA GLU A 30 -1.37 -7.63 -3.27
C GLU A 30 -1.73 -8.50 -2.06
N SER A 31 -0.73 -8.99 -1.32
CA SER A 31 -0.98 -9.80 -0.11
C SER A 31 -1.74 -9.02 0.98
N LEU A 32 -1.45 -7.72 1.14
CA LEU A 32 -2.16 -6.88 2.10
C LEU A 32 -3.60 -6.60 1.65
N LEU A 33 -3.81 -6.34 0.36
CA LEU A 33 -5.14 -6.13 -0.22
C LEU A 33 -6.01 -7.40 -0.16
N ASP A 34 -5.43 -8.56 -0.46
CA ASP A 34 -6.13 -9.86 -0.38
C ASP A 34 -6.55 -10.22 1.03
N ARG A 35 -5.85 -9.70 2.03
CA ARG A 35 -6.25 -9.83 3.44
C ARG A 35 -7.39 -8.88 3.78
N GLY A 36 -7.70 -7.86 2.97
CA GLY A 36 -8.75 -6.88 3.21
C GLY A 36 -8.28 -5.61 3.92
N TYR A 37 -6.98 -5.33 3.94
CA TYR A 37 -6.48 -4.07 4.49
C TYR A 37 -6.60 -2.92 3.49
N ARG A 38 -6.84 -1.72 4.00
CA ARG A 38 -6.54 -0.49 3.25
C ARG A 38 -5.03 -0.25 3.26
N VAL A 39 -4.42 -0.08 2.10
CA VAL A 39 -2.99 0.08 1.94
C VAL A 39 -2.65 1.49 1.45
N ILE A 40 -1.67 2.11 2.07
CA ILE A 40 -1.11 3.40 1.66
C ILE A 40 0.36 3.15 1.31
N ALA A 41 0.68 3.12 0.03
CA ALA A 41 2.05 3.06 -0.45
C ALA A 41 2.63 4.47 -0.53
N VAL A 42 3.81 4.68 0.05
CA VAL A 42 4.54 5.95 -0.01
C VAL A 42 5.85 5.71 -0.75
N ASP A 43 5.89 6.09 -2.03
CA ASP A 43 7.07 5.97 -2.88
C ASP A 43 8.01 7.16 -2.65
N ASP A 44 9.19 6.91 -2.10
CA ASP A 44 10.21 7.90 -1.74
C ASP A 44 11.12 8.22 -2.95
N GLY A 45 10.51 8.45 -4.11
CA GLY A 45 11.19 8.80 -5.35
C GLY A 45 12.03 7.67 -5.96
N SER A 46 11.43 6.49 -6.08
CA SER A 46 12.02 5.37 -6.83
C SER A 46 12.38 5.75 -8.27
N ARG A 47 13.41 5.10 -8.81
CA ARG A 47 13.93 5.30 -10.18
C ARG A 47 13.91 4.03 -11.02
N ASP A 48 13.50 2.93 -10.41
CA ASP A 48 13.24 1.66 -11.09
C ASP A 48 11.75 1.54 -11.44
N SER A 49 11.27 0.34 -11.76
CA SER A 49 9.88 0.13 -12.20
C SER A 49 8.83 0.21 -11.06
N THR A 50 9.24 0.56 -9.84
CA THR A 50 8.35 0.61 -8.67
C THR A 50 7.12 1.51 -8.88
N PRO A 51 7.25 2.76 -9.37
CA PRO A 51 6.10 3.65 -9.53
C PRO A 51 5.09 3.10 -10.54
N GLU A 52 5.55 2.51 -11.65
CA GLU A 52 4.70 1.91 -12.67
C GLU A 52 3.94 0.70 -12.14
N ILE A 53 4.60 -0.14 -11.34
CA ILE A 53 3.96 -1.30 -10.71
C ILE A 53 2.86 -0.84 -9.73
N LEU A 54 3.17 0.13 -8.87
CA LEU A 54 2.19 0.69 -7.92
C LEU A 54 0.99 1.32 -8.63
N ALA A 55 1.23 2.06 -9.71
CA ALA A 55 0.16 2.65 -10.53
C ALA A 55 -0.70 1.59 -11.22
N GLY A 56 -0.09 0.52 -11.72
CA GLY A 56 -0.80 -0.61 -12.31
C GLY A 56 -1.77 -1.25 -11.31
N ILE A 57 -1.29 -1.60 -10.12
CA ILE A 57 -2.12 -2.20 -9.07
C ILE A 57 -3.25 -1.25 -8.65
N ALA A 58 -2.96 0.04 -8.46
CA ALA A 58 -3.97 1.03 -8.06
C ALA A 58 -5.08 1.23 -9.10
N SER A 59 -4.80 0.96 -10.39
CA SER A 59 -5.79 1.04 -11.46
C SER A 59 -6.72 -0.16 -11.53
N GLU A 60 -6.28 -1.33 -11.02
CA GLU A 60 -7.00 -2.59 -11.10
C GLU A 60 -7.67 -2.99 -9.77
N ARG A 61 -7.16 -2.50 -8.65
CA ARG A 61 -7.55 -2.91 -7.30
C ARG A 61 -7.98 -1.72 -6.45
N GLU A 62 -9.15 -1.83 -5.83
CA GLU A 62 -9.56 -0.91 -4.77
C GLU A 62 -8.75 -1.15 -3.49
N GLY A 63 -8.70 -0.14 -2.62
CA GLY A 63 -8.05 -0.25 -1.30
C GLY A 63 -6.57 0.16 -1.28
N LEU A 64 -5.95 0.42 -2.43
CA LEU A 64 -4.61 1.00 -2.53
C LEU A 64 -4.67 2.51 -2.78
N SER A 65 -3.94 3.27 -1.98
CA SER A 65 -3.60 4.68 -2.27
C SER A 65 -2.10 4.82 -2.40
N VAL A 66 -1.63 5.52 -3.45
CA VAL A 66 -0.21 5.73 -3.73
C VAL A 66 0.11 7.21 -3.58
N TYR A 67 1.15 7.53 -2.81
CA TYR A 67 1.69 8.87 -2.66
C TYR A 67 3.16 8.84 -3.05
N THR A 68 3.57 9.72 -3.97
CA THR A 68 4.98 9.85 -4.38
C THR A 68 5.57 11.12 -3.80
N HIS A 69 6.72 10.99 -3.14
CA HIS A 69 7.46 12.13 -2.62
C HIS A 69 8.22 12.81 -3.77
N VAL A 70 7.91 14.09 -4.02
CA VAL A 70 8.38 14.83 -5.22
C VAL A 70 9.77 15.47 -5.00
N ILE A 71 10.30 15.43 -3.77
CA ILE A 71 11.55 16.11 -3.40
C ILE A 71 12.51 15.07 -2.79
N ASN A 72 13.58 14.78 -3.53
CA ASN A 72 14.75 14.00 -3.09
C ASN A 72 16.02 14.81 -3.33
#